data_AF-A0A527TLT5-F1
#
_entry.id   AF-A0A527TLT5-F1
#
_cell.length_a   1.000
_cell.length_b   1.000
_cell.length_c   1.000
_cell.angle_alpha   90.00
_cell.angle_beta   90.00
_cell.angle_gamma   90.00
#
_symmetry.space_group_name_H-M   'P 1'
#
loop_
_entity.id
_entity.type
_entity.pdbx_description
1 polymer ?
#
loop_
_entity_poly.entity_id
_entity_poly.type
_entity_poly.pdbx_seq_one_letter_code
_entity_poly.pdbx_strand_id
1 'polypeptide(L)' 'VGLQLQPGQDLVLTSSIAALPLTRRIVEHAYKAGAGLVTPIFNDDEITLARFRYGADAGFDRAAGWLYEGMAKAFSN' A
#
# COMPACT_ATOMS: atom_id res chain seq x y z
N VAL A 1 17.60 7.64 10.24
CA VAL A 1 16.23 7.43 10.76
C VAL A 1 15.25 7.64 9.62
N GLY A 2 14.42 6.63 9.32
CA GLY A 2 13.63 6.48 8.10
C GLY A 2 13.60 4.99 7.70
N LEU A 3 13.26 4.67 6.45
CA LEU A 3 13.26 3.28 5.96
C LEU A 3 14.68 2.70 5.77
N GLN A 4 15.70 3.54 5.59
CA GLN A 4 17.07 3.14 5.23
C GLN A 4 17.07 2.17 4.02
N LEU A 5 16.32 2.54 2.98
CA LEU A 5 16.19 1.74 1.77
C LEU A 5 17.57 1.44 1.17
N GLN A 6 17.83 0.16 0.91
CA GLN A 6 19.05 -0.27 0.24
C GLN A 6 18.88 -0.29 -1.29
N PRO A 7 19.95 -0.05 -2.07
CA PRO A 7 19.89 -0.25 -3.52
C PRO A 7 19.44 -1.68 -3.87
N GLY A 8 18.52 -1.81 -4.81
CA GLY A 8 17.90 -3.06 -5.24
C GLY A 8 16.76 -3.56 -4.36
N GLN A 9 16.49 -2.94 -3.21
CA GLN A 9 15.41 -3.35 -2.32
C GLN A 9 14.04 -2.95 -2.88
N ASP A 10 13.10 -3.90 -2.88
CA ASP A 10 11.70 -3.65 -3.22
C ASP A 10 10.97 -2.94 -2.06
N LEU A 11 10.00 -2.10 -2.40
CA LEU A 11 9.24 -1.30 -1.46
C LEU A 11 7.73 -1.45 -1.71
N VAL A 12 7.02 -2.03 -0.75
CA VAL A 12 5.57 -1.93 -0.65
C VAL A 12 5.21 -0.79 0.31
N LEU A 13 4.34 0.13 -0.11
CA LEU A 13 3.84 1.19 0.76
C LEU A 13 2.32 1.29 0.70
N THR A 14 1.70 1.61 1.82
CA THR A 14 0.26 1.90 1.92
C THR A 14 0.06 3.39 2.12
N SER A 15 -0.88 3.99 1.38
CA SER A 15 -1.14 5.43 1.43
C SER A 15 -2.58 5.75 1.10
N SER A 16 -3.08 6.90 1.52
CA SER A 16 -4.35 7.44 1.02
C SER A 16 -4.18 8.14 -0.32
N ILE A 17 -5.21 8.07 -1.17
CA ILE A 17 -5.30 8.88 -2.39
C ILE A 17 -5.28 10.38 -2.05
N ALA A 18 -5.79 10.78 -0.88
CA ALA A 18 -5.70 12.17 -0.43
C ALA A 18 -4.24 12.64 -0.25
N ALA A 19 -3.31 11.71 0.02
CA ALA A 19 -1.88 11.99 0.18
C ALA A 19 -1.06 11.78 -1.11
N LEU A 20 -1.72 11.62 -2.27
CA LEU A 20 -1.06 11.29 -3.54
C LEU A 20 0.12 12.19 -3.92
N PRO A 21 0.11 13.52 -3.69
CA PRO A 21 1.28 14.35 -3.94
C PRO A 21 2.51 13.91 -3.13
N LEU A 22 2.33 13.59 -1.85
CA LEU A 22 3.40 13.10 -0.99
C LEU A 22 3.87 11.71 -1.43
N THR A 23 2.93 10.79 -1.71
CA THR A 23 3.26 9.44 -2.17
C THR A 23 4.14 9.47 -3.42
N ARG A 24 3.80 10.32 -4.39
CA ARG A 24 4.60 10.50 -5.61
C ARG A 24 6.02 10.96 -5.30
N ARG A 25 6.20 11.90 -4.37
CA ARG A 25 7.53 12.36 -3.93
C ARG A 25 8.31 11.24 -3.24
N ILE A 26 7.66 10.47 -2.38
CA ILE A 26 8.29 9.31 -1.73
C ILE A 26 8.77 8.29 -2.78
N VAL A 27 7.91 7.95 -3.74
CA VAL A 27 8.25 7.01 -4.84
C VAL A 27 9.42 7.54 -5.68
N GLU A 28 9.40 8.82 -6.04
CA GLU A 28 10.52 9.47 -6.76
C GLU A 28 11.84 9.36 -5.99
N HIS A 29 11.80 9.65 -4.67
CA HIS A 29 12.99 9.57 -3.82
C HIS A 29 13.45 8.12 -3.57
N ALA A 30 12.54 7.16 -3.50
CA ALA A 30 12.87 5.74 -3.40
C ALA A 30 13.64 5.27 -4.63
N TYR A 31 13.16 5.60 -5.84
CA TYR A 31 13.89 5.26 -7.07
C TYR A 31 15.23 5.99 -7.20
N LYS A 32 15.30 7.27 -6.79
CA LYS A 32 16.58 8.00 -6.72
C LYS A 32 17.59 7.35 -5.75
N ALA A 33 17.11 6.68 -4.71
CA ALA A 33 17.92 5.92 -3.77
C ALA A 33 18.26 4.49 -4.25
N GLY A 34 17.78 4.10 -5.43
CA GLY A 34 18.07 2.80 -6.03
C GLY A 34 17.07 1.69 -5.68
N ALA A 35 15.82 2.02 -5.30
CA ALA A 35 14.77 1.01 -5.13
C ALA A 35 14.67 0.05 -6.32
N GLY A 36 14.37 -1.22 -6.06
CA GLY A 36 14.01 -2.20 -7.09
C GLY A 36 12.63 -1.90 -7.69
N LEU A 37 11.59 -2.53 -7.15
CA LEU A 37 10.19 -2.28 -7.46
C LEU A 37 9.49 -1.54 -6.33
N VAL A 38 8.82 -0.43 -6.63
CA VAL A 38 7.97 0.29 -5.67
C VAL A 38 6.50 0.04 -6.00
N THR A 39 5.75 -0.54 -5.06
CA THR A 39 4.33 -0.86 -5.21
C THR A 39 3.48 -0.13 -4.18
N PRO A 40 2.84 1.00 -4.55
CA PRO A 40 1.88 1.69 -3.69
C PRO A 40 0.53 0.97 -3.68
N ILE A 41 -0.05 0.80 -2.49
CA ILE A 41 -1.43 0.34 -2.27
C ILE A 41 -2.21 1.51 -1.71
N PHE A 42 -3.25 1.94 -2.44
CA PHE A 42 -4.04 3.09 -2.06
C PHE A 42 -5.34 2.72 -1.35
N ASN A 43 -5.72 3.51 -0.36
CA ASN A 43 -7.07 3.55 0.16
C ASN A 43 -7.77 4.87 -0.19
N ASP A 44 -9.09 4.80 -0.25
CA ASP A 44 -9.98 5.93 -0.43
C ASP A 44 -11.05 5.89 0.65
N ASP A 45 -11.24 7.02 1.33
CA ASP A 45 -12.11 7.11 2.50
C ASP A 45 -13.59 7.01 2.10
N GLU A 46 -13.98 7.52 0.93
CA GLU A 46 -15.36 7.42 0.44
C GLU A 46 -15.72 6.00 0.02
N ILE A 47 -14.78 5.26 -0.59
CA ILE A 47 -14.96 3.82 -0.87
C ILE A 47 -15.10 3.04 0.45
N THR A 48 -14.26 3.35 1.43
CA THR A 48 -14.31 2.73 2.76
C THR A 48 -15.65 3.02 3.44
N LEU A 49 -16.10 4.27 3.39
CA LEU A 49 -17.37 4.71 3.96
C LEU A 49 -18.57 4.07 3.25
N ALA A 50 -18.52 3.88 1.93
CA ALA A 50 -19.54 3.17 1.19
C ALA A 50 -19.71 1.72 1.68
N ARG A 51 -18.60 1.03 2.02
CA ARG A 51 -18.66 -0.31 2.64
C ARG A 51 -19.44 -0.28 3.95
N PHE A 52 -19.23 0.74 4.80
CA PHE A 52 -19.96 0.87 6.06
C PHE A 52 -21.42 1.29 5.90
N ARG A 53 -21.72 2.16 4.94
CA ARG A 53 -23.08 2.66 4.71
C ARG A 53 -23.99 1.65 4.03
N TYR A 54 -23.43 0.86 3.10
CA TYR A 54 -24.22 0.05 2.17
C TYR A 54 -23.81 -1.42 2.12
N GLY A 55 -22.75 -1.82 2.83
CA GLY A 55 -22.33 -3.21 2.90
C GLY A 55 -23.31 -4.06 3.70
N ALA A 56 -23.58 -5.27 3.22
CA ALA A 56 -24.30 -6.27 4.01
C ALA A 56 -23.44 -6.76 5.18
N ASP A 57 -24.05 -7.07 6.32
CA ASP A 57 -23.36 -7.55 7.55
C ASP A 57 -22.39 -8.70 7.28
N ALA A 58 -22.81 -9.72 6.53
CA ALA A 58 -21.96 -10.87 6.16
C ALA A 58 -20.72 -10.49 5.32
N GLY A 59 -20.70 -9.29 4.74
CA GLY A 59 -19.55 -8.74 4.01
C GLY A 59 -18.43 -8.25 4.93
N PHE A 60 -18.70 -8.01 6.22
CA PHE A 60 -17.68 -7.60 7.20
C PHE A 60 -16.83 -8.77 7.70
N ASP A 61 -17.33 -10.01 7.58
CA ASP A 61 -16.54 -11.24 7.84
C ASP A 61 -15.59 -11.59 6.69
N ARG A 62 -15.60 -10.83 5.59
CA ARG A 62 -14.74 -11.07 4.43
C ARG A 62 -13.54 -10.15 4.42
N ALA A 63 -12.38 -10.75 4.14
CA ALA A 63 -11.14 -10.04 3.93
C ALA A 63 -10.48 -10.47 2.61
N ALA A 64 -9.60 -9.62 2.07
CA ALA A 64 -8.88 -9.90 0.83
C ALA A 64 -7.67 -10.82 1.11
N GLY A 65 -7.92 -12.10 1.42
CA GLY A 65 -6.87 -13.07 1.77
C GLY A 65 -5.73 -13.14 0.76
N TRP A 66 -6.06 -13.11 -0.53
CA TRP A 66 -5.08 -13.09 -1.63
C TRP A 66 -4.09 -11.92 -1.53
N LEU A 67 -4.53 -10.76 -1.06
CA LEU A 67 -3.68 -9.58 -0.92
C LEU A 67 -2.72 -9.75 0.25
N TYR A 68 -3.21 -10.26 1.38
CA TYR A 68 -2.38 -10.51 2.56
C TYR A 68 -1.33 -11.59 2.31
N GLU A 69 -1.70 -12.65 1.59
CA GLU A 69 -0.73 -13.66 1.13
C GLU A 69 0.31 -13.06 0.19
N GLY A 70 -0.11 -12.19 -0.74
CA GLY A 70 0.80 -11.45 -1.62
C GLY A 70 1.76 -10.54 -0.85
N MET A 71 1.26 -9.80 0.15
CA MET A 71 2.09 -8.95 1.01
C MET A 71 3.08 -9.77 1.84
N ALA A 72 2.66 -10.91 2.40
CA ALA A 72 3.53 -11.79 3.14
C ALA A 72 4.70 -12.30 2.25
N LYS A 73 4.40 -12.67 1.00
CA LYS A 73 5.42 -13.04 0.02
C LYS A 73 6.37 -11.88 -0.28
N ALA A 74 5.85 -10.66 -0.46
CA ALA A 74 6.66 -9.47 -0.74
C ALA A 74 7.63 -9.13 0.42
N PHE A 75 7.25 -9.38 1.67
CA PHE A 75 8.11 -9.13 2.84
C PHE A 75 9.10 -10.26 3.18
N SER A 76 8.96 -11.43 2.56
CA SER A 76 9.84 -12.58 2.80
C SER A 76 11.13 -12.56 1.98
N ASN A 77 11.31 -11.52 1.15
CA ASN A 77 12.45 -11.32 0.24
C ASN A 77 13.49 -10.36 0.84
#